data_AF-A0A8H3QVX6-F1
#
_entry.id   AF-A0A8H3QVX6-F1
#
_cell.length_a   1.000
_cell.length_b   1.000
_cell.length_c   1.000
_cell.angle_alpha   90.00
_cell.angle_beta   90.00
_cell.angle_gamma   90.00
#
_symmetry.space_group_name_H-M   'P 1'
#
loop_
_entity.id
_entity.type
_entity.pdbx_description
1 polymer ?
#
loop_
_entity_poly.entity_id
_entity_poly.type
_entity_poly.pdbx_seq_one_letter_code
_entity_poly.pdbx_strand_id
1 'polypeptide(L)'
;MSKKDIEYALMLLAIQDLNDLFDSFNDNELDNDNDLIKEILLALSSLRYLVSRDHVLKSQHWYHEILPLYDDIRFKKVLRMERQQFNKLVQVLQNDTVFQNKGNKPQAPVEFQLIIFLRRLGSKDDILSICS
;
A
#
# COMPACT_ATOMS: atom_id res chain seq x y z
N MET A 1 19.47 27.14 -0.33
CA MET A 1 18.45 26.44 0.44
C MET A 1 18.24 25.08 -0.21
N SER A 2 18.67 24.02 0.46
CA SER A 2 18.55 22.63 0.02
C SER A 2 17.09 22.19 0.08
N LYS A 3 16.69 21.19 -0.72
CA LYS A 3 15.36 20.56 -0.64
C LYS A 3 15.03 20.12 0.79
N LYS A 4 16.03 19.64 1.52
CA LYS A 4 15.92 19.23 2.92
C LYS A 4 15.60 20.39 3.86
N ASP A 5 16.11 21.59 3.56
CA ASP A 5 15.87 22.79 4.38
C ASP A 5 14.41 23.25 4.24
N ILE A 6 13.83 23.11 3.04
CA ILE A 6 12.42 23.43 2.77
C ILE A 6 11.49 22.40 3.43
N GLU A 7 11.80 21.10 3.30
CA GLU A 7 11.05 20.03 3.96
C GLU A 7 11.05 20.21 5.49
N TYR A 8 12.20 20.56 6.06
CA TYR A 8 12.32 20.83 7.49
C TYR A 8 11.53 22.06 7.93
N ALA A 9 11.58 23.16 7.18
CA ALA A 9 10.79 24.36 7.48
C ALA A 9 9.28 24.10 7.41
N LEU A 10 8.82 23.33 6.42
CA LEU A 10 7.41 22.94 6.30
C LEU A 10 6.97 22.00 7.44
N MET A 11 7.85 21.09 7.87
CA MET A 11 7.58 20.22 9.03
C MET A 11 7.45 21.04 10.32
N LEU A 12 8.32 22.04 10.55
CA LEU A 12 8.23 22.91 11.72
C LEU A 12 6.96 23.75 11.74
N LEU A 13 6.55 24.31 10.60
CA LEU A 13 5.31 25.08 10.49
C LEU A 13 4.08 24.24 10.85
N ALA A 14 4.00 23.01 10.36
CA ALA A 14 2.88 22.15 10.65
C ALA A 14 2.87 21.59 12.09
N ILE A 15 4.03 21.48 12.75
CA ILE A 15 4.10 21.19 14.19
C ILE A 15 3.58 22.39 14.99
N GLN A 16 3.89 23.62 14.57
CA GLN A 16 3.38 24.82 15.20
C GLN A 16 1.84 24.88 15.08
N ASP A 17 1.29 24.64 13.89
CA ASP A 17 -0.16 24.61 13.67
C ASP A 17 -0.87 23.57 14.57
N LEU A 18 -0.24 22.41 14.81
CA LEU A 18 -0.75 21.37 15.71
C LEU A 18 -0.70 21.80 17.17
N ASN A 19 0.36 22.47 17.60
CA ASN A 19 0.49 22.97 18.97
C ASN A 19 -0.54 24.07 19.23
N ASP A 20 -0.73 25.00 18.29
CA ASP A 20 -1.73 26.07 18.40
C ASP A 20 -3.15 25.50 18.49
N LEU A 21 -3.45 24.43 17.75
CA LEU A 21 -4.73 23.69 17.85
C LEU A 21 -4.91 23.02 19.22
N PHE A 22 -3.82 22.48 19.80
CA PHE A 22 -3.84 21.82 21.10
C PHE A 22 -3.94 22.82 22.27
N ASP A 23 -3.28 23.97 22.17
CA ASP A 23 -3.35 25.02 23.18
C ASP A 23 -4.76 25.67 23.19
N SER A 24 -5.37 25.86 22.01
CA SER A 24 -6.77 26.31 21.90
C SER A 24 -7.78 25.33 22.53
N PHE A 25 -7.40 24.08 22.78
CA PHE A 25 -8.26 23.06 23.39
C PHE A 25 -8.26 23.13 24.92
N ASN A 26 -7.11 23.41 25.55
CA ASN A 26 -7.03 23.52 27.02
C ASN A 26 -7.90 24.65 27.59
N ASP A 27 -8.24 25.64 26.77
CA ASP A 27 -9.03 26.81 27.18
C ASP A 27 -10.55 26.67 26.93
N ASN A 28 -11.02 25.59 26.29
CA ASN A 28 -12.45 25.42 25.96
C ASN A 28 -13.00 24.05 26.41
N GLU A 29 -13.91 24.02 27.39
CA GLU A 29 -14.82 22.87 27.61
C GLU A 29 -15.74 22.72 26.39
N LEU A 30 -15.34 21.90 25.40
CA LEU A 30 -16.16 21.64 24.21
C LEU A 30 -16.70 20.21 24.20
N ASP A 31 -18.02 20.14 24.21
CA ASP A 31 -18.92 18.99 24.23
C ASP A 31 -18.87 18.11 22.94
N ASN A 32 -17.77 18.09 22.17
CA ASN A 32 -17.66 17.24 20.98
C ASN A 32 -16.24 16.83 20.59
N ASP A 33 -15.67 15.89 21.35
CA ASP A 33 -14.36 15.25 21.11
C ASP A 33 -14.18 14.70 19.66
N ASN A 34 -15.26 14.36 18.96
CA ASN A 34 -15.20 13.76 17.62
C ASN A 34 -14.76 14.73 16.53
N ASP A 35 -15.15 16.00 16.61
CA ASP A 35 -14.74 17.00 15.61
C ASP A 35 -13.26 17.32 15.76
N LEU A 36 -12.75 17.37 16.99
CA LEU A 36 -11.34 17.54 17.29
C LEU A 36 -10.49 16.37 16.75
N ILE A 37 -10.90 15.13 17.03
CA ILE A 37 -10.21 13.94 16.52
C ILE A 37 -10.12 14.00 14.98
N LYS A 38 -11.19 14.47 14.32
CA LYS A 38 -11.21 14.61 12.87
C LYS A 38 -10.22 15.67 12.37
N GLU A 39 -10.15 16.83 13.01
CA GLU A 39 -9.19 17.90 12.65
C GLU A 39 -7.74 17.48 12.88
N ILE A 40 -7.44 16.83 14.01
CA ILE A 40 -6.11 16.28 14.29
C ILE A 40 -5.73 15.23 13.26
N LEU A 41 -6.65 14.32 12.91
CA LEU A 41 -6.41 13.30 11.89
C LEU A 41 -6.17 13.92 10.50
N LEU A 42 -6.90 14.98 10.15
CA LEU A 42 -6.70 15.71 8.90
C LEU A 42 -5.30 16.35 8.86
N ALA A 43 -4.88 17.03 9.93
CA ALA A 43 -3.55 17.62 10.04
C ALA A 43 -2.41 16.58 10.01
N LEU A 44 -2.55 15.45 10.72
CA LEU A 44 -1.58 14.36 10.66
C LEU A 44 -1.53 13.70 9.26
N SER A 45 -2.68 13.63 8.57
CA SER A 45 -2.76 13.08 7.22
C SER A 45 -2.10 13.98 6.16
N SER A 46 -2.18 15.31 6.33
CA SER A 46 -1.51 16.26 5.43
C SER A 46 0.02 16.21 5.62
N LEU A 47 0.48 16.01 6.85
CA LEU A 47 1.89 15.82 7.21
C LEU A 47 2.50 14.52 6.64
N ARG A 48 1.70 13.47 6.45
CA ARG A 48 2.16 12.18 5.90
C ARG A 48 2.81 12.30 4.52
N TYR A 49 2.49 13.34 3.76
CA TYR A 49 3.03 13.56 2.42
C TYR A 49 4.28 14.46 2.39
N LEU A 50 4.64 15.08 3.51
CA LEU A 50 5.82 15.93 3.64
C LEU A 50 7.11 15.14 3.89
N VAL A 51 6.99 13.94 4.47
CA VAL A 51 8.12 13.05 4.72
C VAL A 51 8.29 12.08 3.55
N SER A 52 9.54 11.87 3.12
CA SER A 52 9.88 10.86 2.11
C SER A 52 9.38 9.49 2.57
N ARG A 53 8.52 8.86 1.75
CA ARG A 53 8.05 7.51 2.05
C ARG A 53 9.17 6.51 1.79
N ASP A 54 9.69 5.94 2.87
CA ASP A 54 10.54 4.76 2.74
C ASP A 54 9.71 3.60 2.24
N HIS A 55 10.23 2.92 1.22
CA HIS A 55 9.57 1.77 0.64
C HIS A 55 9.61 0.62 1.65
N VAL A 56 8.49 0.37 2.34
CA VAL A 56 8.34 -0.82 3.17
C VAL A 56 8.24 -2.04 2.25
N LEU A 57 9.27 -2.89 2.28
CA LEU A 57 9.25 -4.15 1.55
C LEU A 57 8.12 -5.03 2.10
N LYS A 58 7.13 -5.29 1.25
CA LYS A 58 6.05 -6.24 1.57
C LYS A 58 6.59 -7.66 1.45
N SER A 59 6.34 -8.49 2.45
CA SER A 59 6.77 -9.89 2.45
C SER A 59 6.20 -10.64 1.24
N GLN A 60 7.08 -11.31 0.49
CA GLN A 60 6.72 -12.22 -0.60
C GLN A 60 6.68 -13.68 -0.15
N HIS A 61 6.81 -13.95 1.15
CA HIS A 61 6.86 -15.29 1.73
C HIS A 61 5.68 -16.17 1.29
N TRP A 62 4.46 -15.63 1.28
CA TRP A 62 3.29 -16.39 0.83
C TRP A 62 3.42 -16.86 -0.62
N TYR A 63 3.95 -16.02 -1.51
CA TYR A 63 4.10 -16.36 -2.93
C TYR A 63 5.19 -17.41 -3.14
N HIS A 64 6.34 -17.27 -2.48
CA HIS A 64 7.50 -18.15 -2.67
C HIS A 64 7.42 -19.46 -1.89
N GLU A 65 6.85 -19.46 -0.70
CA GLU A 65 6.94 -20.60 0.23
C GLU A 65 5.59 -21.29 0.48
N ILE A 66 4.46 -20.57 0.41
CA ILE A 66 3.15 -21.12 0.77
C ILE A 66 2.35 -21.55 -0.48
N LEU A 67 2.23 -20.67 -1.46
CA LEU A 67 1.43 -20.91 -2.67
C LEU A 67 1.87 -22.16 -3.47
N PRO A 68 3.17 -22.48 -3.61
CA PRO A 68 3.61 -23.69 -4.31
C PRO A 68 3.16 -24.98 -3.59
N LEU A 69 2.96 -24.93 -2.27
CA LEU A 69 2.55 -26.07 -1.46
C LEU A 69 1.04 -26.37 -1.53
N TYR A 70 0.25 -25.50 -2.18
CA TYR A 70 -1.19 -25.72 -2.32
C TYR A 70 -1.49 -26.89 -3.28
N ASP A 71 -2.38 -27.78 -2.87
CA ASP A 71 -3.04 -28.69 -3.81
C ASP A 71 -3.91 -27.91 -4.80
N ASP A 72 -4.33 -28.57 -5.88
CA ASP A 72 -5.10 -27.92 -6.94
C ASP A 72 -6.46 -27.40 -6.46
N ILE A 73 -7.05 -28.02 -5.44
CA ILE A 73 -8.31 -27.59 -4.82
C ILE A 73 -8.11 -26.23 -4.13
N ARG A 74 -7.08 -26.10 -3.28
CA ARG A 74 -6.74 -24.85 -2.59
C ARG A 74 -6.29 -23.78 -3.55
N PHE A 75 -5.45 -24.13 -4.53
CA PHE A 75 -5.02 -23.21 -5.58
C PHE A 75 -6.21 -22.64 -6.34
N LYS A 76 -7.13 -23.50 -6.81
CA LYS A 76 -8.34 -23.08 -7.51
C LYS A 76 -9.26 -22.25 -6.62
N LYS A 77 -9.36 -22.54 -5.32
CA LYS A 77 -10.15 -21.73 -4.38
C LYS A 77 -9.58 -20.33 -4.21
N VAL A 78 -8.25 -20.21 -4.09
CA VAL A 78 -7.57 -18.94 -3.82
C VAL A 78 -7.43 -18.07 -5.06
N LEU A 79 -7.06 -18.65 -6.21
CA LEU A 79 -6.87 -17.92 -7.47
C LEU A 79 -8.06 -17.99 -8.42
N ARG A 80 -9.10 -18.77 -8.10
CA ARG A 80 -10.32 -18.94 -8.91
C ARG A 80 -10.06 -19.46 -10.32
N MET A 81 -8.92 -20.11 -10.50
CA MET A 81 -8.43 -20.63 -11.78
C MET A 81 -7.68 -21.93 -11.52
N GLU A 82 -7.80 -22.89 -12.44
CA GLU A 82 -7.02 -24.12 -12.36
C GLU A 82 -5.54 -23.84 -12.63
N ARG A 83 -4.65 -24.54 -11.94
CA ARG A 83 -3.19 -24.36 -12.06
C ARG A 83 -2.70 -24.51 -13.51
N GLN A 84 -3.26 -25.48 -14.24
CA GLN A 84 -2.92 -25.68 -15.65
C GLN A 84 -3.35 -24.51 -16.53
N GLN A 85 -4.53 -23.94 -16.30
CA GLN A 85 -5.01 -22.78 -17.04
C GLN A 85 -4.20 -21.53 -16.70
N PHE A 86 -3.86 -21.36 -15.43
CA PHE A 86 -2.99 -20.29 -14.96
C PHE A 86 -1.62 -20.34 -15.65
N ASN A 87 -0.97 -21.51 -15.68
CA ASN A 87 0.32 -21.67 -16.33
C ASN A 87 0.25 -21.39 -17.85
N LYS A 88 -0.82 -21.83 -18.52
CA LYS A 88 -1.06 -21.50 -19.94
C LYS A 88 -1.20 -19.99 -20.15
N LEU A 89 -1.93 -19.30 -19.28
CA LEU A 89 -2.10 -17.85 -19.35
C LEU A 89 -0.77 -17.12 -19.15
N VAL A 90 0.05 -17.53 -18.18
CA VAL A 90 1.39 -16.99 -17.95
C VAL A 90 2.25 -17.15 -19.22
N GLN A 91 2.25 -18.33 -19.84
CA GLN A 91 3.02 -18.59 -21.06
C GLN A 91 2.61 -17.72 -22.25
N VAL A 92 1.32 -17.38 -22.37
CA VAL A 92 0.82 -16.48 -23.42
C VAL A 92 1.29 -15.06 -23.17
N LEU A 93 1.25 -14.60 -21.92
CA LEU A 93 1.51 -13.20 -21.58
C LEU A 93 3.00 -12.88 -21.33
N GLN A 94 3.83 -13.88 -21.02
CA GLN A 94 5.24 -13.66 -20.65
C GLN A 94 6.05 -12.89 -21.70
N ASN A 95 5.68 -13.00 -22.99
CA ASN A 95 6.40 -12.36 -24.10
C ASN A 95 5.73 -11.09 -24.61
N ASP A 96 4.59 -10.69 -24.02
CA ASP A 96 3.87 -9.50 -24.46
C ASP A 96 4.62 -8.24 -23.98
N THR A 97 4.78 -7.29 -24.90
CA THR A 97 5.43 -5.99 -24.68
C THR A 97 4.88 -5.21 -23.49
N VAL A 98 3.59 -5.34 -23.17
CA VAL A 98 2.96 -4.66 -22.02
C VAL A 98 3.57 -5.09 -20.68
N PHE A 99 4.09 -6.31 -20.59
CA PHE A 99 4.73 -6.86 -19.40
C PHE A 99 6.26 -6.82 -19.44
N GLN A 100 6.84 -6.21 -20.47
CA GLN A 100 8.28 -6.13 -20.71
C GLN A 100 8.75 -4.68 -20.58
N ASN A 101 8.45 -4.04 -19.44
CA ASN A 101 8.91 -2.67 -19.18
C ASN A 101 10.45 -2.60 -19.11
N LYS A 102 11.05 -1.89 -20.08
CA LYS A 102 12.50 -1.67 -20.21
C LYS A 102 12.98 -0.38 -19.52
N GLY A 103 12.13 0.33 -18.77
CA GLY A 103 12.50 1.54 -18.05
C GLY A 103 13.28 1.28 -16.76
N ASN A 104 13.65 2.36 -16.06
CA ASN A 104 14.44 2.31 -14.81
C ASN A 104 13.70 1.66 -13.61
N LYS A 105 12.44 1.27 -13.78
CA LYS A 105 11.62 0.61 -12.77
C LYS A 105 11.06 -0.68 -13.37
N PRO A 106 11.74 -1.82 -13.21
CA PRO A 106 11.28 -3.07 -13.80
C PRO A 106 9.93 -3.47 -13.20
N GLN A 107 9.06 -4.03 -14.04
CA GLN A 107 7.83 -4.67 -13.58
C GLN A 107 8.16 -6.00 -12.88
N ALA A 108 7.30 -6.41 -11.96
CA ALA A 108 7.40 -7.75 -11.37
C ALA A 108 7.14 -8.84 -12.44
N PRO A 109 7.57 -10.09 -12.23
CA PRO A 109 7.28 -11.18 -13.15
C PRO A 109 5.77 -11.33 -13.44
N VAL A 110 5.42 -11.70 -14.68
CA VAL A 110 4.01 -11.86 -15.12
C VAL A 110 3.23 -12.79 -14.22
N GLU A 111 3.83 -13.91 -13.84
CA GLU A 111 3.27 -14.88 -12.90
C GLU A 111 2.84 -14.20 -11.58
N PHE A 112 3.74 -13.44 -10.98
CA PHE A 112 3.48 -12.74 -9.73
C PHE A 112 2.38 -11.70 -9.87
N GLN A 113 2.41 -10.89 -10.94
CA GLN A 113 1.37 -9.90 -11.22
C GLN A 113 -0.02 -10.56 -11.33
N LEU A 114 -0.12 -11.68 -12.05
CA LEU A 114 -1.37 -12.40 -12.23
C LEU A 114 -1.88 -13.03 -10.93
N ILE A 115 -1.00 -13.60 -10.10
CA ILE A 115 -1.38 -14.15 -8.79
C ILE A 115 -1.99 -13.09 -7.89
N ILE A 116 -1.37 -11.92 -7.82
CA ILE A 116 -1.87 -10.80 -7.03
C ILE A 116 -3.20 -10.31 -7.61
N PHE A 117 -3.31 -10.19 -8.94
CA PHE A 117 -4.54 -9.78 -9.61
C PHE A 117 -5.69 -10.75 -9.31
N LEU A 118 -5.52 -12.05 -9.55
CA LEU A 118 -6.56 -13.06 -9.37
C LEU A 118 -7.01 -13.19 -7.92
N ARG A 119 -6.05 -13.15 -6.98
CA ARG A 119 -6.36 -13.14 -5.54
C ARG A 119 -7.18 -11.91 -5.14
N ARG A 120 -6.93 -10.75 -5.75
CA ARG A 120 -7.62 -9.48 -5.46
C ARG A 120 -8.97 -9.34 -6.13
N LEU A 121 -9.11 -9.77 -7.38
CA LEU A 121 -10.35 -9.67 -8.17
C LEU A 121 -11.55 -10.27 -7.43
N GLY A 122 -11.29 -11.16 -6.50
CA GLY A 122 -12.29 -11.87 -5.74
C GLY A 122 -12.47 -11.53 -4.27
N SER A 123 -11.54 -10.81 -3.64
CA SER A 123 -11.59 -10.60 -2.19
C SER A 123 -12.25 -9.27 -1.86
N LYS A 124 -13.12 -9.27 -0.83
CA LYS A 124 -13.64 -8.04 -0.22
C LYS A 124 -12.68 -7.44 0.81
N ASP A 125 -11.62 -8.18 1.16
CA ASP A 125 -10.66 -7.78 2.19
C ASP A 125 -9.66 -6.74 1.66
N ASP A 126 -9.37 -5.76 2.50
CA ASP A 126 -8.62 -4.56 2.16
C ASP A 126 -7.14 -4.83 1.82
N ILE A 127 -6.58 -4.01 0.93
CA ILE A 127 -5.23 -4.13 0.32
C ILE A 127 -4.09 -4.23 1.36
N LEU A 128 -4.35 -3.81 2.59
CA LEU A 128 -3.39 -3.66 3.68
C LEU A 128 -3.34 -4.86 4.63
N SER A 129 -4.37 -5.72 4.69
CA SER A 129 -4.38 -6.85 5.64
C SER A 129 -3.47 -8.01 5.22
N ILE A 130 -3.01 -8.01 3.97
CA ILE A 130 -2.29 -9.14 3.36
C ILE A 130 -0.76 -8.98 3.49
N CYS A 131 -0.26 -7.80 3.88
CA CYS A 131 1.17 -7.50 3.92
C CYS A 131 1.66 -6.94 5.25
N SER A 132 0.84 -7.00 6.31
CA SER A 132 1.25 -6.75 7.69
C SER A 132 1.63 -8.07 8.37
#